data_AF-A0A1I1V9C2-F1
#
_entry.id   AF-A0A1I1V9C2-F1
#
_cell.length_a   1.000
_cell.length_b   1.000
_cell.length_c   1.000
_cell.angle_alpha   90.00
_cell.angle_beta   90.00
_cell.angle_gamma   90.00
#
_symmetry.space_group_name_H-M   'P 1'
#
loop_
_entity.id
_entity.type
_entity.pdbx_description
1 polymer ?
#
loop_
_entity_poly.entity_id
_entity_poly.type
_entity_poly.pdbx_seq_one_letter_code
_entity_poly.pdbx_strand_id
1 'polypeptide(L)' 'MLGQTDLEIDERTGQIESFVIPNYKWFGLKKEGADAKIRWRSIRKIGEDMIMIESGE' A
#
# COMPACT_ATOMS: atom_id res chain seq x y z
N MET A 1 8.82 9.20 -4.50
CA MET A 1 8.08 9.87 -3.41
C MET A 1 6.84 9.04 -3.10
N LEU A 2 6.56 8.72 -1.83
CA LEU A 2 5.35 7.97 -1.42
C LEU A 2 4.04 8.77 -1.55
N GLY A 3 4.09 10.02 -2.01
CA GLY A 3 2.93 10.92 -2.10
C GLY A 3 1.86 10.56 -3.14
N GLN A 4 1.90 9.36 -3.72
CA GLN A 4 0.89 8.84 -4.65
C GLN A 4 0.32 7.49 -4.18
N THR A 5 0.39 7.18 -2.89
CA THR A 5 -0.29 6.02 -2.30
C THR A 5 -1.77 6.32 -2.10
N ASP A 6 -2.63 5.36 -2.44
CA ASP A 6 -4.09 5.46 -2.26
C ASP A 6 -4.58 4.49 -1.16
N LEU A 7 -5.86 4.57 -0.80
CA LEU A 7 -6.53 3.69 0.17
C LEU A 7 -7.68 2.92 -0.48
N GLU A 8 -7.74 1.63 -0.19
CA GLU A 8 -8.93 0.82 -0.42
C GLU A 8 -9.80 0.85 0.84
N ILE A 9 -11.08 1.21 0.67
CA ILE A 9 -12.04 1.41 1.77
C ILE A 9 -13.28 0.57 1.51
N ASP A 10 -13.75 -0.14 2.53
CA ASP A 10 -15.07 -0.79 2.51
C ASP A 10 -16.16 0.30 2.47
N GLU A 11 -16.88 0.39 1.34
CA GLU A 11 -17.85 1.46 1.08
C GLU A 11 -19.04 1.48 2.06
N ARG A 12 -19.31 0.36 2.76
CA ARG A 12 -20.44 0.23 3.68
C ARG A 12 -20.08 0.67 5.09
N THR A 13 -18.86 0.44 5.52
CA THR A 13 -18.39 0.62 6.90
C THR A 13 -17.39 1.75 7.05
N GLY A 14 -16.75 2.18 5.96
CA GLY A 14 -15.67 3.16 5.96
C GLY A 14 -14.34 2.61 6.49
N GLN A 15 -14.22 1.30 6.70
CA GLN A 15 -12.98 0.68 7.18
C GLN A 15 -11.93 0.65 6.08
N ILE A 16 -10.68 0.99 6.44
CA ILE A 16 -9.54 0.88 5.54
C ILE A 16 -9.17 -0.60 5.40
N GLU A 17 -9.14 -1.11 4.18
CA GLU A 17 -8.76 -2.49 3.87
C GLU A 17 -7.29 -2.60 3.49
N SER A 18 -6.77 -1.67 2.68
CA SER A 18 -5.38 -1.69 2.23
C SER A 18 -4.87 -0.31 1.80
N PHE A 19 -3.54 -0.13 1.85
CA PHE A 19 -2.85 0.91 1.10
C PHE A 19 -2.46 0.39 -0.28
N VAL A 20 -2.69 1.18 -1.32
CA VAL A 20 -2.32 0.89 -2.70
C VAL A 20 -1.08 1.68 -3.07
N ILE A 21 0.05 0.98 -3.23
CA ILE A 21 1.33 1.59 -3.60
C ILE A 21 1.51 1.45 -5.11
N PRO A 22 1.48 2.56 -5.87
CA PRO A 22 1.71 2.52 -7.30
C PRO A 22 3.14 2.09 -7.61
N ASN A 23 3.28 1.18 -8.58
CA ASN A 23 4.60 0.75 -9.03
C ASN A 23 5.16 1.73 -10.07
N TYR A 24 5.89 2.76 -9.61
CA TYR A 24 6.55 3.69 -10.51
C TYR A 24 7.77 3.05 -11.17
N LYS A 25 7.65 2.82 -12.48
CA LYS A 25 8.72 2.31 -13.35
C LYS A 25 9.96 3.21 -13.30
N TRP A 26 11.07 2.68 -12.78
CA TRP A 26 12.40 3.19 -13.12
C TRP A 26 12.94 2.31 -14.26
N PHE A 27 13.18 2.90 -15.44
CA PHE A 27 13.74 2.29 -16.66
C PHE A 27 12.87 1.28 -17.47
N GLY A 28 12.24 1.80 -18.53
CA GLY A 28 12.31 1.20 -19.88
C GLY A 28 11.60 -0.12 -20.23
N LEU A 29 11.09 -0.92 -19.28
CA LEU A 29 10.51 -2.24 -19.60
C LEU A 29 8.98 -2.33 -19.33
N LYS A 30 8.27 -3.00 -20.25
CA LYS A 30 6.82 -3.31 -20.21
C LYS A 30 6.53 -4.21 -19.00
N LYS A 31 5.79 -3.70 -18.00
CA LYS A 31 4.34 -3.91 -17.74
C LYS A 31 4.02 -5.35 -17.29
N GLU A 32 4.13 -5.62 -15.98
CA GLU A 32 3.48 -6.78 -15.34
C GLU A 32 3.43 -6.79 -13.79
N GLY A 33 3.77 -5.69 -13.10
CA GLY A 33 3.58 -5.63 -11.64
C GLY A 33 2.23 -5.00 -11.32
N ALA A 34 1.30 -5.76 -10.73
CA ALA A 34 0.12 -5.19 -10.08
C ALA A 34 0.57 -4.19 -8.99
N ASP A 35 -0.24 -3.17 -8.71
CA ASP A 35 0.03 -2.25 -7.61
C ASP A 35 0.27 -3.04 -6.32
N ALA A 36 1.30 -2.67 -5.57
CA ALA A 36 1.62 -3.36 -4.34
C ALA A 36 0.61 -2.95 -3.27
N LYS A 37 -0.14 -3.92 -2.73
CA LYS A 37 -1.12 -3.67 -1.67
C LYS A 37 -0.56 -4.04 -0.30
N ILE A 38 -0.58 -3.09 0.63
CA ILE A 38 -0.32 -3.36 2.06
C ILE A 38 -1.66 -3.51 2.76
N ARG A 39 -1.98 -4.73 3.21
CA ARG A 39 -3.23 -4.96 3.94
C ARG A 39 -3.19 -4.23 5.28
N TRP A 40 -4.31 -3.64 5.67
CA TRP A 40 -4.44 -2.93 6.95
C TRP A 40 -4.02 -3.83 8.13
N ARG A 41 -4.44 -5.10 8.11
CA ARG A 41 -4.11 -6.10 9.14
C ARG A 41 -2.62 -6.40 9.32
N SER A 42 -1.77 -6.10 8.33
CA SER A 42 -0.31 -6.29 8.45
C SER A 42 0.41 -5.09 9.04
N ILE A 43 -0.30 -3.98 9.27
CA ILE A 43 0.30 -2.77 9.85
C ILE A 43 0.40 -2.95 11.37
N ARG A 44 1.63 -2.84 11.88
CA ARG A 44 1.92 -2.87 13.30
C ARG A 44 1.96 -1.48 13.92
N LYS A 45 2.44 -0.48 13.18
CA LYS A 45 2.53 0.91 13.65
C LYS A 45 2.50 1.89 12.49
N ILE A 46 1.80 3.01 12.68
CA ILE A 46 1.88 4.20 11.82
C ILE A 46 2.59 5.28 12.65
N GLY A 47 3.75 5.71 12.19
CA GLY A 47 4.50 6.85 12.71
C GLY A 47 4.23 8.11 11.88
N GLU A 48 4.91 9.20 12.23
CA GLU A 48 4.79 10.48 11.51
C GLU A 48 5.33 10.39 10.07
N ASP A 49 6.35 9.56 9.86
CA ASP A 49 7.11 9.43 8.61
C ASP A 49 7.17 8.00 8.05
N MET A 50 6.71 7.01 8.82
CA MET A 50 6.87 5.60 8.49
C MET A 50 5.63 4.75 8.81
N ILE A 51 5.43 3.69 8.03
CA ILE A 51 4.49 2.63 8.35
C ILE A 51 5.30 1.35 8.57
N MET A 52 5.20 0.77 9.76
CA MET A 52 5.84 -0.51 10.10
C MET A 52 4.85 -1.64 9.86
N ILE A 53 5.24 -2.57 8.99
CA ILE A 53 4.45 -3.76 8.65
C ILE A 53 5.15 -5.01 9.17
N GLU A 54 4.37 -6.05 9.42
CA GLU A 54 4.89 -7.39 9.63
C GLU A 54 4.39 -8.29 8.50
N SER A 55 5.32 -8.77 7.69
CA SER A 55 5.09 -9.86 6.75
C SER A 55 5.27 -11.17 7.52
N GLY A 56 4.19 -11.92 7.72
CA GLY A 56 4.34 -13.31 8.15
C GLY A 56 5.17 -14.08 7.12
N GLU A 57 6.05 -14.96 7.61
CA GLU A 57 6.57 -16.08 6.80
C GLU A 57 5.42 -16.91 6.21
#